data_AF-A0AAI9FS04-F1
#
_entry.id   AF-A0AAI9FS04-F1
#
_cell.length_a   1.000
_cell.length_b   1.000
_cell.length_c   1.000
_cell.angle_alpha   90.00
_cell.angle_beta   90.00
_cell.angle_gamma   90.00
#
_symmetry.space_group_name_H-M   'P 1'
#
loop_
_entity.id
_entity.type
_entity.pdbx_description
1 polymer ?
#
loop_
_entity_poly.entity_id
_entity_poly.type
_entity_poly.pdbx_seq_one_letter_code
_entity_poly.pdbx_strand_id
1 'polypeptide(L)' 'MACLAPAWGCQVFSVWRAFGRISRPLQPHQVEGAITALQLDEFDANELRLRAAREAGWNIDPKMLLEGGA' A
#
# COMPACT_ATOMS: atom_id res chain seq x y z
N MET A 1 -5.03 13.41 -1.72
CA MET A 1 -4.76 13.17 -0.28
C MET A 1 -6.04 13.11 0.56
N ALA A 2 -6.98 14.06 0.45
CA ALA A 2 -8.20 14.04 1.25
C ALA A 2 -9.08 12.78 1.06
N CYS A 3 -9.08 12.19 -0.13
CA CYS A 3 -9.78 10.93 -0.44
C CYS A 3 -9.31 9.72 0.39
N LEU A 4 -8.08 9.73 0.91
CA LEU A 4 -7.53 8.63 1.71
C LEU A 4 -7.96 8.68 3.18
N ALA A 5 -8.37 9.86 3.67
CA ALA A 5 -8.75 10.04 5.07
C ALA A 5 -9.95 9.14 5.47
N PRO A 6 -11.06 9.10 4.70
CA PRO A 6 -12.14 8.15 4.95
C PRO A 6 -11.68 6.70 4.88
N ALA A 7 -10.86 6.34 3.88
CA ALA A 7 -10.40 4.96 3.69
C ALA A 7 -9.46 4.47 4.79
N TRP A 8 -8.72 5.38 5.43
CA TRP A 8 -7.83 5.08 6.56
C TRP A 8 -8.50 5.30 7.92
N GLY A 9 -9.78 5.72 7.95
CA GLY A 9 -10.50 6.04 9.18
C GLY A 9 -9.83 7.14 10.01
N CYS A 10 -9.15 8.10 9.37
CA CYS A 10 -8.37 9.13 10.07
C CYS A 10 -8.60 10.54 9.50
N GLN A 11 -8.06 11.54 10.18
CA GLN A 11 -8.13 12.93 9.72
C GLN A 11 -7.19 13.19 8.54
N VAL A 12 -7.52 14.15 7.67
CA VAL A 12 -6.69 14.51 6.50
C VAL A 12 -5.25 14.85 6.90
N PHE A 13 -5.05 15.49 8.05
CA PHE A 13 -3.72 15.78 8.57
C PHE A 13 -2.90 14.52 8.93
N SER A 14 -3.56 13.45 9.38
CA SER A 14 -2.90 12.16 9.62
C SER A 14 -2.41 11.53 8.32
N VAL A 15 -3.16 11.69 7.22
CA VAL A 15 -2.72 11.27 5.89
C VAL A 15 -1.45 12.03 5.49
N TRP A 16 -1.46 13.36 5.60
CA TRP A 16 -0.27 14.19 5.35
C TRP A 16 0.94 13.77 6.18
N ARG A 17 0.73 13.48 7.47
CA ARG A 17 1.79 13.03 8.38
C ARG A 17 2.38 11.68 7.95
N ALA A 18 1.56 10.76 7.42
CA ALA A 18 2.04 9.48 6.92
C ALA A 18 3.03 9.68 5.75
N PHE A 19 2.67 10.49 4.76
CA PHE A 19 3.54 10.77 3.61
C PHE A 19 4.75 11.67 3.96
N GLY A 20 4.65 12.50 4.99
CA GLY A 20 5.78 13.31 5.46
C GLY A 20 6.86 12.52 6.21
N ARG A 21 6.59 11.27 6.61
CA ARG A 21 7.54 10.40 7.33
C ARG A 21 8.09 9.32 6.41
N ILE A 22 9.05 9.69 5.59
CA ILE A 22 9.69 8.81 4.59
C ILE A 22 10.40 7.60 5.24
N SER A 23 10.74 7.68 6.54
CA SER A 23 11.43 6.60 7.26
C SER A 23 10.52 5.48 7.78
N ARG A 24 9.19 5.57 7.62
CA ARG A 24 8.27 4.53 8.08
C ARG A 24 7.40 4.04 6.92
N PRO A 25 7.41 2.73 6.62
CA PRO A 25 6.53 2.16 5.61
C PRO A 25 5.06 2.35 6.01
N LEU A 26 4.18 2.38 5.00
CA LEU A 26 2.75 2.37 5.23
C LEU A 26 2.32 1.05 5.90
N GLN A 27 1.33 1.15 6.79
CA GLN A 27 0.74 -0.03 7.43
C GLN A 27 -0.18 -0.76 6.44
N PRO A 28 -0.40 -2.08 6.60
CA PRO A 28 -1.24 -2.86 5.69
C PRO A 28 -2.63 -2.26 5.44
N HIS A 29 -3.32 -1.78 6.49
CA HIS A 29 -4.63 -1.14 6.33
C HIS A 29 -4.59 0.16 5.51
N GLN A 30 -3.47 0.89 5.55
CA GLN A 30 -3.30 2.10 4.74
C GLN A 30 -3.10 1.75 3.27
N VAL A 31 -2.41 0.64 3.00
CA VAL A 31 -2.23 0.09 1.65
C VAL A 31 -3.58 -0.35 1.09
N GLU A 32 -4.33 -1.18 1.81
CA GLU A 32 -5.68 -1.64 1.37
C GLU A 32 -6.68 -0.48 1.24
N GLY A 33 -6.62 0.49 2.15
CA GLY A 33 -7.41 1.71 2.05
C GLY A 33 -7.07 2.53 0.81
N ALA A 34 -5.80 2.60 0.42
CA ALA A 34 -5.41 3.28 -0.81
C ALA A 34 -5.86 2.53 -2.07
N ILE A 35 -5.72 1.19 -2.08
CA ILE A 35 -6.23 0.33 -3.16
C ILE A 35 -7.72 0.58 -3.39
N THR A 36 -8.50 0.56 -2.32
CA THR A 36 -9.96 0.77 -2.37
C THR A 36 -10.30 2.19 -2.83
N ALA A 37 -9.64 3.21 -2.25
CA ALA A 37 -9.94 4.61 -2.53
C ALA A 37 -9.58 5.03 -3.97
N LEU A 38 -8.54 4.40 -4.54
CA LEU A 38 -8.09 4.67 -5.90
C LEU A 38 -8.71 3.72 -6.93
N GLN A 39 -9.52 2.76 -6.48
CA GLN A 39 -10.15 1.73 -7.30
C GLN A 39 -9.12 1.03 -8.21
N LEU A 40 -7.98 0.68 -7.63
CA LEU A 40 -6.93 -0.02 -8.37
C LEU A 40 -7.45 -1.38 -8.83
N ASP A 41 -7.07 -1.78 -10.05
CA ASP A 41 -7.33 -3.13 -10.51
C ASP A 41 -6.44 -4.13 -9.77
N GLU A 42 -6.65 -5.42 -10.02
CA GLU A 42 -5.91 -6.48 -9.35
C GLU A 42 -4.39 -6.38 -9.58
N PHE A 43 -3.97 -5.96 -10.76
CA PHE A 43 -2.56 -5.85 -11.12
C PHE A 43 -1.90 -4.71 -10.35
N ASP A 44 -2.47 -3.51 -10.41
CA ASP A 44 -1.99 -2.32 -9.71
C ASP A 44 -2.05 -2.50 -8.18
N ALA A 45 -3.10 -3.14 -7.68
CA ALA A 45 -3.23 -3.46 -6.26
C ALA A 45 -2.11 -4.40 -5.79
N ASN A 46 -1.79 -5.42 -6.58
CA ASN A 46 -0.72 -6.36 -6.26
C ASN A 46 0.67 -5.71 -6.34
N GLU A 47 0.92 -4.85 -7.35
CA GLU A 47 2.16 -4.08 -7.41
C GLU A 47 2.32 -3.20 -6.16
N LEU A 48 1.26 -2.52 -5.73
CA LEU A 48 1.28 -1.66 -4.55
C LEU A 48 1.53 -2.45 -3.25
N ARG A 49 0.91 -3.63 -3.08
CA ARG A 49 1.17 -4.51 -1.92
C ARG A 49 2.62 -4.98 -1.88
N LEU A 50 3.16 -5.41 -3.03
CA LEU A 50 4.55 -5.86 -3.14
C LEU A 50 5.53 -4.72 -2.83
N ARG A 51 5.26 -3.53 -3.35
CA ARG A 51 6.07 -2.35 -3.04
C ARG A 51 6.06 -2.03 -1.55
N ALA A 52 4.88 -2.00 -0.93
CA ALA A 52 4.74 -1.74 0.50
C ALA A 52 5.46 -2.80 1.36
N ALA A 53 5.37 -4.08 0.99
CA ALA A 53 6.08 -5.16 1.68
C ALA A 53 7.61 -4.99 1.57
N ARG A 54 8.14 -4.64 0.40
CA ARG A 54 9.57 -4.36 0.19
C ARG A 54 10.04 -3.17 1.02
N GLU A 55 9.27 -2.08 1.04
CA GLU A 55 9.55 -0.90 1.87
C GLU A 55 9.50 -1.22 3.37
N ALA A 56 8.69 -2.21 3.77
CA ALA A 56 8.65 -2.74 5.13
C ALA A 56 9.80 -3.73 5.46
N GLY A 57 10.72 -3.97 4.52
CA GLY A 57 11.88 -4.84 4.71
C GLY A 57 11.61 -6.33 4.50
N TRP A 58 10.48 -6.69 3.88
CA TRP A 58 10.19 -8.08 3.57
C TRP A 58 11.07 -8.57 2.41
N ASN A 59 11.70 -9.72 2.59
CA ASN A 59 12.48 -10.37 1.55
C ASN A 59 11.55 -11.28 0.73
N ILE A 60 10.94 -10.72 -0.31
CA ILE A 60 10.04 -11.43 -1.21
C ILE A 60 10.89 -12.10 -2.30
N ASP A 61 10.89 -13.43 -2.35
CA ASP A 61 11.57 -14.16 -3.42
C ASP A 61 10.84 -13.88 -4.76
N PRO A 62 11.53 -13.32 -5.78
CA PRO A 62 10.94 -13.08 -7.09
C PRO A 62 10.34 -14.34 -7.74
N LYS A 63 10.81 -15.54 -7.36
CA LYS A 63 10.25 -16.81 -7.86
C LYS A 63 8.82 -17.04 -7.40
N MET A 64 8.42 -16.52 -6.23
CA MET A 64 7.04 -16.62 -5.74
C MET A 64 6.04 -15.82 -6.58
N LEU A 65 6.51 -14.88 -7.41
CA LEU A 65 5.64 -14.11 -8.32
C LEU A 65 5.37 -14.82 -9.65
N LEU A 66 6.15 -15.86 -9.98
CA LEU A 66 6.12 -16.54 -11.28
C LEU A 66 5.34 -17.86 -11.26
N GLU A 67 5.07 -18.44 -10.08
CA GLU A 67 4.46 -19.77 -9.96
C GLU A 67 2.91 -19.78 -10.06
N GLY A 68 2.27 -18.63 -10.26
CA GLY A 68 0.80 -18.52 -10.37
C GLY A 68 0.22 -18.51 -11.79
N GLY A 69 1.07 -18.61 -12.83
CA GLY A 69 0.65 -18.60 -14.24
C GLY A 69 0.73 -19.97 -14.88
N ALA A 70 -0.14 -20.89 -14.48
CA ALA A 70 -0.35 -22.20 -15.13
C ALA A 70 -1.84 -22.52 -15.19
#